data_AF-A0A971LZL4-F1
#
_entry.id   AF-A0A971LZL4-F1
#
_cell.length_a   1.000
_cell.length_b   1.000
_cell.length_c   1.000
_cell.angle_alpha   90.00
_cell.angle_beta   90.00
_cell.angle_gamma   90.00
#
_symmetry.space_group_name_H-M   'P 1'
#
loop_
_entity.id
_entity.type
_entity.pdbx_description
1 polymer ?
#
loop_
_entity_poly.entity_id
_entity_poly.type
_entity_poly.pdbx_seq_one_letter_code
_entity_poly.pdbx_strand_id
1 'polypeptide(L)'
;MLIAVLIILQFLSLIKINSLQSRFENISNRIHAMENRIDFQIDSIYQNLEQKLEAQASVIHNSTAEIGKLDLDTLTVPVKFTVEPKTITDNLSVFLDFNGEIVPLEKSGLQYSIIKNFEISDNISPKIIIEDNGVKNIEEHQGLKVVNIREQALPRIIVRYSGSSTYGGNDYRAKGSLVIDYKPAQENNPIIKMKYVIKVDDKIIKEIPVEAEKDNGPGGTFALDIYDEYSLNDGEVLTSHVVAVDSFGFAYEHLVTHFVAGSRTQRVPYFKHEKIIAPNGEIVYVFDESNYEKIN
;
A
#
# COMPACT_ATOMS: atom_id res chain seq x y z
N MET A 1 -48.48 23.34 17.49
CA MET A 1 -47.72 22.33 18.27
C MET A 1 -46.88 21.43 17.38
N LEU A 2 -47.44 20.78 16.36
CA LEU A 2 -46.73 19.83 15.47
C LEU A 2 -45.48 20.44 14.79
N ILE A 3 -45.59 21.69 14.31
CA ILE A 3 -44.48 22.41 13.64
C ILE A 3 -43.31 22.68 14.59
N ALA A 4 -43.58 23.04 15.84
CA ALA A 4 -42.53 23.29 16.84
C ALA A 4 -41.78 22.00 17.22
N VAL A 5 -42.51 20.88 17.30
CA VAL A 5 -41.90 19.55 17.56
C VAL A 5 -41.01 19.12 16.39
N LEU A 6 -41.43 19.35 15.15
CA LEU A 6 -40.62 19.05 13.95
C LEU A 6 -39.31 19.87 13.90
N ILE A 7 -39.36 21.16 14.26
CA ILE A 7 -38.18 22.02 14.31
C ILE A 7 -37.19 21.54 15.38
N ILE A 8 -37.69 21.14 16.56
CA ILE A 8 -36.85 20.59 17.63
C ILE A 8 -36.23 19.25 17.21
N LEU A 9 -36.99 18.39 16.53
CA LEU A 9 -36.49 17.12 16.02
C LEU A 9 -35.38 17.31 14.96
N GLN A 10 -35.55 18.28 14.06
CA GLN A 10 -34.52 18.64 13.08
C GLN A 10 -33.26 19.16 13.75
N PHE A 11 -33.40 20.00 14.79
CA PHE A 11 -32.26 20.54 15.53
C PHE A 11 -31.50 19.44 16.30
N LEU A 12 -32.21 18.51 16.95
CA LEU A 12 -31.61 17.36 17.62
C LEU A 12 -30.92 16.41 16.62
N SER A 13 -31.47 16.25 15.42
CA SER A 13 -30.87 15.45 14.35
C SER A 13 -29.55 16.05 13.87
N LEU A 14 -29.50 17.37 13.69
CA LEU A 14 -28.28 18.10 13.31
C LEU A 14 -27.16 17.96 14.36
N ILE A 15 -27.50 18.07 15.65
CA ILE A 15 -26.53 17.85 16.74
C ILE A 15 -25.99 16.42 16.73
N LYS A 16 -26.87 15.43 16.50
CA LYS A 16 -26.47 14.02 16.43
C LYS A 16 -25.55 13.77 15.23
N ILE A 17 -25.84 14.35 14.07
CA ILE A 17 -25.02 14.26 12.85
C ILE A 17 -23.62 14.87 13.07
N ASN A 18 -23.54 16.07 13.64
CA ASN A 18 -22.24 16.70 13.95
C ASN A 18 -21.43 15.88 14.97
N SER A 19 -22.09 15.27 15.96
CA SER A 19 -21.42 14.39 16.91
C SER A 19 -20.98 13.06 16.28
N LEU A 20 -21.70 12.57 15.26
CA LEU A 20 -21.31 11.40 14.49
C LEU A 20 -20.13 11.70 13.58
N GLN A 21 -20.11 12.86 12.91
CA GLN A 21 -19.02 13.30 12.05
C GLN A 21 -17.72 13.46 12.84
N SER A 22 -17.78 14.10 14.01
CA SER A 22 -16.62 14.23 14.91
C SER A 22 -16.16 12.88 15.47
N ARG A 23 -17.07 11.93 15.71
CA ARG A 23 -16.69 10.55 16.09
C ARG A 23 -16.08 9.77 14.93
N PHE A 24 -16.54 10.00 13.71
CA PHE A 24 -16.02 9.38 12.50
C PHE A 24 -14.61 9.88 12.19
N GLU A 25 -14.35 11.19 12.30
CA GLU A 25 -13.01 11.79 12.16
C GLU A 25 -12.04 11.24 13.22
N ASN A 26 -12.49 11.09 14.47
CA ASN A 26 -11.68 10.50 15.54
C ASN A 26 -11.43 8.99 15.36
N ILE A 27 -12.37 8.26 14.75
CA ILE A 27 -12.21 6.84 14.41
C ILE A 27 -11.27 6.68 13.21
N SER A 28 -11.40 7.51 12.17
CA SER A 28 -10.50 7.54 11.00
C SER A 28 -9.06 7.82 11.44
N ASN A 29 -8.85 8.83 12.30
CA ASN A 29 -7.53 9.14 12.83
C ASN A 29 -6.95 8.01 13.70
N ARG A 30 -7.78 7.25 14.40
CA ARG A 30 -7.36 6.05 15.15
C ARG A 30 -7.05 4.86 14.24
N ILE A 31 -7.81 4.66 13.17
CA ILE A 31 -7.57 3.61 12.17
C ILE A 31 -6.27 3.88 11.42
N HIS A 32 -6.00 5.13 10.99
CA HIS A 32 -4.74 5.49 10.34
C HIS A 32 -3.53 5.41 11.28
N ALA A 33 -3.70 5.67 12.58
CA ALA A 33 -2.66 5.42 13.59
C ALA A 33 -2.44 3.92 13.86
N MET A 34 -3.45 3.08 13.63
CA MET A 34 -3.37 1.62 13.71
C MET A 34 -2.76 1.00 12.44
N GLU A 35 -3.08 1.47 11.22
CA GLU A 35 -2.45 1.02 9.96
C GLU A 35 -0.94 1.24 9.98
N ASN A 36 -0.50 2.45 10.39
CA ASN A 36 0.94 2.74 10.52
C ASN A 36 1.66 1.86 11.55
N ARG A 37 0.91 1.21 12.45
CA ARG A 37 1.43 0.30 13.48
C ARG A 37 1.31 -1.17 13.06
N ILE A 38 0.30 -1.53 12.28
CA ILE A 38 0.09 -2.89 11.76
C ILE A 38 1.10 -3.19 10.65
N ASP A 39 1.43 -2.23 9.77
CA ASP A 39 2.48 -2.39 8.75
C ASP A 39 3.88 -2.61 9.35
N PHE A 40 4.12 -2.16 10.59
CA PHE A 40 5.40 -2.31 11.30
C PHE A 40 5.41 -3.44 12.36
N GLN A 41 4.30 -4.14 12.60
CA GLN A 41 4.18 -5.10 13.71
C GLN A 41 3.70 -6.50 13.35
N ILE A 42 3.64 -6.87 12.07
CA ILE A 42 3.36 -8.27 11.69
C ILE A 42 4.52 -9.23 12.06
N ASP A 43 5.68 -8.73 12.51
CA ASP A 43 6.90 -9.53 12.60
C ASP A 43 7.42 -9.93 14.00
N SER A 44 6.68 -9.85 15.12
CA SER A 44 7.37 -10.21 16.40
C SER A 44 6.64 -10.81 17.60
N ILE A 45 5.31 -11.02 17.63
CA ILE A 45 4.68 -11.36 18.94
C ILE A 45 4.04 -12.76 19.04
N TYR A 46 3.80 -13.51 17.96
CA TYR A 46 3.15 -14.84 18.07
C TYR A 46 3.99 -16.09 17.76
N GLN A 47 5.27 -15.97 17.42
CA GLN A 47 5.95 -17.08 16.74
C GLN A 47 6.92 -17.96 17.57
N ASN A 48 7.18 -17.66 18.85
CA ASN A 48 8.34 -18.27 19.53
C ASN A 48 8.20 -19.75 19.99
N LEU A 49 7.00 -20.29 20.15
CA LEU A 49 6.80 -21.68 20.62
C LEU A 49 6.55 -22.65 19.46
N GLU A 50 5.69 -22.29 18.53
CA GLU A 50 5.34 -23.11 17.36
C GLU A 50 6.52 -23.21 16.38
N GLN A 51 7.23 -22.12 16.09
CA GLN A 51 8.43 -22.16 15.24
C GLN A 51 9.53 -23.06 15.78
N LYS A 52 9.70 -23.15 17.11
CA LYS A 52 10.73 -24.03 17.69
C LYS A 52 10.38 -25.50 17.55
N LEU A 53 9.09 -25.84 17.61
CA LEU A 53 8.60 -27.21 17.40
C LEU A 53 8.66 -27.59 15.92
N GLU A 54 8.23 -26.69 15.02
CA GLU A 54 8.35 -26.85 13.57
C GLU A 54 9.82 -27.00 13.14
N ALA A 55 10.71 -26.15 13.67
CA ALA A 55 12.13 -26.21 13.37
C ALA A 55 12.80 -27.51 13.83
N GLN A 56 12.31 -28.17 14.90
CA GLN A 56 12.83 -29.48 15.32
C GLN A 56 12.39 -30.61 14.39
N ALA A 57 11.13 -30.61 13.97
CA ALA A 57 10.56 -31.63 13.09
C ALA A 57 10.96 -31.48 11.61
N SER A 58 11.28 -30.25 11.19
CA SER A 58 11.64 -29.90 9.81
C SER A 58 12.91 -30.61 9.34
N VAL A 59 12.96 -31.04 8.07
CA VAL A 59 14.20 -31.50 7.42
C VAL A 59 15.07 -30.34 6.91
N ILE A 60 14.58 -29.10 7.04
CA ILE A 60 15.26 -27.86 6.66
C ILE A 60 16.00 -27.27 7.87
N HIS A 61 17.26 -26.91 7.67
CA HIS A 61 18.05 -26.17 8.65
C HIS A 61 17.72 -24.68 8.57
N ASN A 62 17.74 -24.13 7.36
CA ASN A 62 17.48 -22.73 7.11
C ASN A 62 16.85 -22.52 5.71
N SER A 63 16.09 -21.45 5.57
CA SER A 63 15.54 -21.01 4.31
C SER A 63 15.46 -19.49 4.29
N THR A 64 15.86 -18.87 3.19
CA THR A 64 15.88 -17.42 3.05
C THR A 64 15.44 -16.99 1.66
N ALA A 65 14.79 -15.83 1.59
CA ALA A 65 14.53 -15.11 0.35
C ALA A 65 15.16 -13.73 0.41
N GLU A 66 15.91 -13.37 -0.62
CA GLU A 66 16.58 -12.07 -0.75
C GLU A 66 16.03 -11.36 -1.98
N ILE A 67 15.44 -10.18 -1.76
CA ILE A 67 14.93 -9.34 -2.84
C ILE A 67 16.11 -8.58 -3.45
N GLY A 68 16.27 -8.70 -4.77
CA GLY A 68 17.23 -7.97 -5.55
C GLY A 68 16.72 -6.60 -6.00
N LYS A 69 17.31 -6.07 -7.07
CA LYS A 69 16.96 -4.75 -7.59
C LYS A 69 15.89 -4.79 -8.67
N LEU A 70 15.01 -3.80 -8.68
CA LEU A 70 14.03 -3.59 -9.73
C LEU A 70 14.71 -3.43 -11.08
N ASP A 71 14.33 -4.31 -12.01
CA ASP A 71 14.68 -4.21 -13.41
C ASP A 71 13.68 -3.26 -14.09
N LEU A 72 14.15 -2.10 -14.54
CA LEU A 72 13.30 -1.06 -15.13
C LEU A 72 12.79 -1.39 -16.54
N ASP A 73 13.43 -2.33 -17.23
CA ASP A 73 13.04 -2.73 -18.59
C ASP A 73 11.90 -3.75 -18.54
N THR A 74 11.96 -4.68 -17.58
CA THR A 74 10.97 -5.74 -17.39
C THR A 74 9.94 -5.43 -16.32
N LEU A 75 10.16 -4.40 -15.49
CA LEU A 75 9.34 -4.01 -14.34
C LEU A 75 9.19 -5.14 -13.30
N THR A 76 10.18 -6.03 -13.22
CA THR A 76 10.21 -7.15 -12.28
C THR A 76 11.36 -7.04 -11.31
N VAL A 77 11.23 -7.72 -10.17
CA VAL A 77 12.27 -7.81 -9.16
C VAL A 77 12.78 -9.25 -9.08
N PRO A 78 14.09 -9.50 -9.22
CA PRO A 78 14.68 -10.81 -9.02
C PRO A 78 14.69 -11.13 -7.52
N VAL A 79 14.14 -12.28 -7.15
CA VAL A 79 14.19 -12.79 -5.79
C VAL A 79 15.03 -14.05 -5.77
N LYS A 80 16.09 -14.03 -4.95
CA LYS A 80 16.94 -15.20 -4.72
C LYS A 80 16.39 -15.99 -3.55
N PHE A 81 15.98 -17.23 -3.80
CA PHE A 81 15.61 -18.17 -2.74
C PHE A 81 16.77 -19.09 -2.45
N THR A 82 17.03 -19.34 -1.18
CA THR A 82 18.08 -20.25 -0.71
C THR A 82 17.48 -21.21 0.32
N VAL A 83 17.79 -22.49 0.16
CA VAL A 83 17.36 -23.57 1.05
C VAL A 83 18.59 -24.36 1.51
N GLU A 84 18.68 -24.57 2.82
CA GLU A 84 19.72 -25.36 3.47
C GLU A 84 19.07 -26.56 4.18
N PRO A 85 19.11 -27.76 3.60
CA PRO A 85 18.66 -28.98 4.26
C PRO A 85 19.55 -29.34 5.46
N LYS A 86 18.99 -30.01 6.48
CA LYS A 86 19.75 -30.51 7.64
C LYS A 86 20.71 -31.65 7.29
N THR A 87 20.43 -32.36 6.20
CA THR A 87 21.23 -33.51 5.75
C THR A 87 21.39 -33.41 4.25
N ILE A 88 22.61 -33.65 3.77
CA ILE A 88 22.97 -33.59 2.36
C ILE A 88 23.41 -34.99 1.92
N THR A 89 22.74 -35.54 0.93
CA THR A 89 23.14 -36.77 0.24
C THR A 89 23.48 -36.46 -1.22
N ASP A 90 24.08 -37.43 -1.91
CA ASP A 90 24.44 -37.28 -3.33
C ASP A 90 23.20 -37.23 -4.24
N ASN A 91 22.11 -37.88 -3.82
CA ASN A 91 20.85 -37.97 -4.58
C ASN A 91 19.81 -36.92 -4.15
N LEU A 92 20.16 -36.06 -3.19
CA LEU A 92 19.25 -35.03 -2.68
C LEU A 92 18.93 -34.01 -3.77
N SER A 93 17.65 -33.86 -4.08
CA SER A 93 17.12 -32.83 -4.96
C SER A 93 16.17 -31.93 -4.19
N VAL A 94 16.26 -30.62 -4.42
CA VAL A 94 15.42 -29.62 -3.76
C VAL A 94 14.71 -28.81 -4.82
N PHE A 95 13.41 -28.59 -4.64
CA PHE A 95 12.56 -27.82 -5.53
C PHE A 95 11.74 -26.81 -4.72
N LEU A 96 11.30 -25.75 -5.40
CA LEU A 96 10.30 -24.84 -4.89
C LEU A 96 9.04 -24.92 -5.74
N ASP A 97 7.89 -25.02 -5.07
CA ASP A 97 6.58 -24.99 -5.68
C ASP A 97 5.96 -23.60 -5.49
N PHE A 98 5.85 -22.86 -6.59
CA PHE A 98 5.17 -21.58 -6.68
C PHE A 98 3.74 -21.80 -7.19
N ASN A 99 2.82 -22.16 -6.30
CA ASN A 99 1.39 -22.35 -6.62
C ASN A 99 1.12 -23.30 -7.81
N GLY A 100 1.88 -24.40 -7.90
CA GLY A 100 1.78 -25.43 -8.93
C GLY A 100 2.96 -25.43 -9.92
N GLU A 101 3.74 -24.35 -9.97
CA GLU A 101 4.97 -24.30 -10.77
C GLU A 101 6.15 -24.82 -9.94
N ILE A 102 6.58 -26.05 -10.22
CA ILE A 102 7.69 -26.71 -9.52
C ILE A 102 8.99 -26.42 -10.25
N VAL A 103 9.93 -25.79 -9.56
CA VAL A 103 11.22 -25.37 -10.12
C VAL A 103 12.36 -26.01 -9.33
N PRO A 104 13.33 -26.69 -9.98
CA PRO A 104 14.49 -27.25 -9.31
C PRO A 104 15.47 -26.17 -8.87
N LEU A 105 16.12 -26.35 -7.72
CA LEU A 105 17.16 -25.46 -7.22
C LEU A 105 18.54 -25.98 -7.60
N GLU A 106 19.47 -25.05 -7.84
CA GLU A 106 20.86 -25.37 -8.15
C GLU A 106 21.66 -25.58 -6.86
N LYS A 107 22.40 -26.70 -6.80
CA LYS A 107 23.25 -27.06 -5.65
C LYS A 107 24.59 -26.32 -5.72
N SER A 108 24.94 -25.64 -4.64
CA SER A 108 26.26 -25.04 -4.42
C SER A 108 26.73 -25.34 -2.99
N GLY A 109 27.60 -26.34 -2.84
CA GLY A 109 28.05 -26.80 -1.54
C GLY A 109 26.91 -27.42 -0.72
N LEU A 110 26.55 -26.76 0.39
CA LEU A 110 25.46 -27.17 1.29
C LEU A 110 24.14 -26.45 1.00
N GLN A 111 24.14 -25.51 0.05
CA GLN A 111 22.99 -24.66 -0.28
C GLN A 111 22.37 -25.08 -1.60
N TYR A 112 21.06 -24.90 -1.69
CA TYR A 112 20.28 -24.99 -2.92
C TYR A 112 19.67 -23.62 -3.18
N SER A 113 19.82 -23.09 -4.38
CA SER A 113 19.32 -21.74 -4.67
C SER A 113 18.76 -21.59 -6.08
N ILE A 114 17.90 -20.61 -6.24
CA ILE A 114 17.40 -20.15 -7.53
C ILE A 114 17.08 -18.66 -7.48
N ILE A 115 17.16 -18.00 -8.62
CA ILE A 115 16.66 -16.63 -8.81
C ILE A 115 15.46 -16.70 -9.74
N LYS A 116 14.34 -16.11 -9.33
CA LYS A 116 13.15 -15.96 -10.15
C LYS A 116 12.65 -14.52 -10.06
N ASN A 117 12.14 -14.01 -11.17
CA ASN A 117 11.62 -12.65 -11.27
C ASN A 117 10.14 -12.61 -10.93
N PHE A 118 9.73 -11.58 -10.20
CA PHE A 118 8.35 -11.37 -9.75
C PHE A 118 7.90 -9.94 -10.00
N GLU A 119 6.60 -9.74 -10.13
CA GLU A 119 6.01 -8.42 -10.23
C GLU A 119 6.05 -7.70 -8.88
N ILE A 120 6.04 -6.37 -8.91
CA ILE A 120 6.12 -5.53 -7.70
C ILE A 120 4.91 -5.74 -6.77
N SER A 121 3.77 -6.16 -7.33
CA SER A 121 2.54 -6.49 -6.61
C SER A 121 2.47 -7.91 -6.05
N ASP A 122 3.43 -8.78 -6.36
CA ASP A 122 3.36 -10.19 -5.97
C ASP A 122 3.55 -10.39 -4.47
N ASN A 123 2.81 -11.37 -3.94
CA ASN A 123 3.06 -11.96 -2.62
C ASN A 123 3.44 -13.43 -2.83
N ILE A 124 4.62 -13.81 -2.35
CA ILE A 124 5.24 -15.08 -2.67
C ILE A 124 5.39 -15.91 -1.39
N SER A 125 4.95 -17.17 -1.44
CA SER A 125 5.09 -18.11 -0.32
C SER A 125 5.25 -19.53 -0.88
N PRO A 126 6.43 -19.86 -1.45
CA PRO A 126 6.62 -21.14 -2.10
C PRO A 126 6.72 -22.27 -1.08
N LYS A 127 6.34 -23.49 -1.49
CA LYS A 127 6.56 -24.70 -0.69
C LYS A 127 7.90 -25.32 -1.07
N ILE A 128 8.63 -25.81 -0.08
CA ILE A 128 9.87 -26.55 -0.29
C ILE A 128 9.51 -28.02 -0.53
N ILE A 129 10.05 -28.58 -1.60
CA ILE A 129 9.97 -30.01 -1.88
C ILE A 129 11.38 -30.58 -1.81
N ILE A 130 11.60 -31.53 -0.91
CA ILE A 130 12.83 -32.32 -0.85
C ILE A 130 12.56 -33.72 -1.35
N GLU A 131 13.38 -34.18 -2.27
CA GLU A 131 13.41 -35.57 -2.71
C GLU A 131 14.77 -36.19 -2.42
N ASP A 132 14.78 -37.27 -1.64
CA ASP A 132 15.97 -38.06 -1.35
C ASP A 132 15.65 -39.54 -1.53
N ASN A 133 16.33 -40.19 -2.48
CA ASN A 133 16.16 -41.63 -2.78
C ASN A 133 14.68 -42.05 -2.98
N GLY A 134 13.87 -41.20 -3.61
CA GLY A 134 12.44 -41.44 -3.87
C GLY A 134 11.51 -41.14 -2.69
N VAL A 135 12.03 -40.69 -1.55
CA VAL A 135 11.24 -40.15 -0.45
C VAL A 135 11.03 -38.66 -0.68
N LYS A 136 9.77 -38.24 -0.78
CA LYS A 136 9.37 -36.86 -0.98
C LYS A 136 8.85 -36.26 0.32
N ASN A 137 9.41 -35.12 0.71
CA ASN A 137 8.94 -34.32 1.84
C ASN A 137 8.55 -32.92 1.35
N ILE A 138 7.47 -32.36 1.89
CA ILE A 138 6.94 -31.05 1.49
C ILE A 138 6.74 -30.22 2.74
N GLU A 139 7.36 -29.04 2.78
CA GLU A 139 7.34 -28.15 3.93
C GLU A 139 7.07 -26.70 3.50
N GLU A 140 6.38 -25.94 4.34
CA GLU A 140 6.25 -24.49 4.22
C GLU A 140 7.21 -23.83 5.20
N HIS A 141 7.83 -22.72 4.78
CA HIS A 141 8.83 -22.03 5.59
C HIS A 141 8.66 -20.53 5.49
N GLN A 142 8.52 -19.86 6.64
CA GLN A 142 8.34 -18.41 6.69
C GLN A 142 9.54 -17.65 6.12
N GLY A 143 10.76 -18.22 6.19
CA GLY A 143 11.96 -17.60 5.64
C GLY A 143 11.95 -17.45 4.11
N LEU A 144 11.07 -18.18 3.40
CA LEU A 144 10.88 -18.02 1.95
C LEU A 144 9.68 -17.13 1.61
N LYS A 145 8.93 -16.66 2.59
CA LYS A 145 7.80 -15.77 2.37
C LYS A 145 8.32 -14.39 2.01
N VAL A 146 7.90 -13.88 0.86
CA VAL A 146 8.22 -12.55 0.38
C VAL A 146 6.92 -11.77 0.24
N VAL A 147 6.79 -10.74 1.05
CA VAL A 147 5.66 -9.81 1.04
C VAL A 147 6.17 -8.39 0.86
N ASN A 148 5.28 -7.50 0.41
CA ASN A 148 5.56 -6.06 0.29
C ASN A 148 6.76 -5.73 -0.60
N ILE A 149 6.93 -6.43 -1.74
CA ILE A 149 8.00 -6.18 -2.72
C ILE A 149 8.02 -4.69 -3.11
N ARG A 150 6.84 -4.10 -3.34
CA ARG A 150 6.64 -2.67 -3.56
C ARG A 150 7.37 -1.78 -2.56
N GLU A 151 7.30 -2.05 -1.27
CA GLU A 151 7.90 -1.17 -0.25
C GLU A 151 9.43 -1.26 -0.20
N GLN A 152 10.00 -2.35 -0.72
CA GLN A 152 11.45 -2.54 -0.81
C GLN A 152 12.02 -1.94 -2.10
N ALA A 153 11.28 -2.09 -3.21
CA ALA A 153 11.70 -1.64 -4.54
C ALA A 153 11.37 -0.16 -4.84
N LEU A 154 10.25 0.36 -4.31
CA LEU A 154 9.73 1.70 -4.63
C LEU A 154 9.50 2.58 -3.40
N PRO A 155 9.62 3.92 -3.54
CA PRO A 155 9.28 4.88 -2.53
C PRO A 155 7.92 4.66 -1.89
N ARG A 156 7.86 4.89 -0.59
CA ARG A 156 6.61 4.94 0.15
C ARG A 156 6.20 6.39 0.34
N ILE A 157 5.04 6.74 -0.20
CA ILE A 157 4.40 8.05 0.01
C ILE A 157 3.16 7.85 0.87
N ILE A 158 3.05 8.64 1.93
CA ILE A 158 1.91 8.65 2.83
C ILE A 158 1.29 10.03 2.74
N VAL A 159 0.04 10.09 2.29
CA VAL A 159 -0.70 11.34 2.18
C VAL A 159 -1.78 11.39 3.26
N ARG A 160 -1.79 12.47 4.04
CA ARG A 160 -2.77 12.72 5.10
C ARG A 160 -3.39 14.09 4.90
N TYR A 161 -4.70 14.12 4.72
CA TYR A 161 -5.47 15.36 4.68
C TYR A 161 -6.20 15.56 6.00
N SER A 162 -6.08 16.75 6.58
CA SER A 162 -6.84 17.17 7.75
C SER A 162 -7.54 18.48 7.43
N GLY A 163 -8.86 18.49 7.47
CA GLY A 163 -9.62 19.67 7.07
C GLY A 163 -11.12 19.47 7.13
N SER A 164 -11.82 20.47 6.62
CA SER A 164 -13.26 20.47 6.48
C SER A 164 -13.63 20.94 5.09
N SER A 165 -14.73 20.40 4.57
CA SER A 165 -15.37 20.89 3.35
C SER A 165 -16.82 21.26 3.60
N THR A 166 -17.30 22.23 2.84
CA THR A 166 -18.70 22.62 2.81
C THR A 166 -19.17 22.70 1.37
N TYR A 167 -20.45 22.43 1.16
CA TYR A 167 -21.09 22.56 -0.14
C TYR A 167 -22.48 23.16 0.02
N GLY A 168 -22.79 24.18 -0.78
CA GLY A 168 -24.11 24.80 -0.80
C GLY A 168 -24.22 25.82 -1.92
N GLY A 169 -25.40 25.90 -2.55
CA GLY A 169 -25.62 26.83 -3.66
C GLY A 169 -24.70 26.61 -4.86
N ASN A 170 -24.33 25.36 -5.12
CA ASN A 170 -23.36 24.93 -6.14
C ASN A 170 -21.90 25.31 -5.87
N ASP A 171 -21.57 25.85 -4.70
CA ASP A 171 -20.20 26.18 -4.35
C ASP A 171 -19.65 25.15 -3.36
N TYR A 172 -18.57 24.49 -3.77
CA TYR A 172 -17.74 23.65 -2.91
C TYR A 172 -16.59 24.47 -2.35
N ARG A 173 -16.38 24.37 -1.03
CA ARG A 173 -15.26 25.02 -0.33
C ARG A 173 -14.55 23.99 0.52
N ALA A 174 -13.22 23.97 0.43
CA ALA A 174 -12.38 23.14 1.29
C ALA A 174 -11.31 23.98 1.98
N LYS A 175 -11.15 23.74 3.29
CA LYS A 175 -10.09 24.32 4.10
C LYS A 175 -9.42 23.23 4.91
N GLY A 176 -8.11 23.09 4.77
CA GLY A 176 -7.36 22.08 5.51
C GLY A 176 -5.87 22.18 5.26
N SER A 177 -5.15 21.15 5.69
CA SER A 177 -3.74 20.97 5.43
C SER A 177 -3.48 19.54 4.99
N LEU A 178 -2.60 19.40 4.01
CA LEU A 178 -2.15 18.15 3.44
C LEU A 178 -0.73 17.89 3.93
N VAL A 179 -0.52 16.80 4.65
CA VAL A 179 0.80 16.34 5.09
C VAL A 179 1.18 15.13 4.25
N ILE A 180 2.35 15.20 3.61
CA ILE A 180 2.87 14.17 2.72
C ILE A 180 4.19 13.70 3.28
N ASP A 181 4.25 12.47 3.80
CA ASP A 181 5.50 11.85 4.18
C ASP A 181 6.03 11.00 3.02
N TYR A 182 7.33 11.10 2.80
CA TYR A 182 8.05 10.31 1.82
C TYR A 182 9.19 9.55 2.48
N LYS A 183 9.27 8.25 2.19
CA LYS A 183 10.41 7.39 2.51
C LYS A 183 10.97 6.81 1.20
N PRO A 184 12.28 6.92 0.95
CA PRO A 184 12.93 6.32 -0.21
C PRO A 184 12.84 4.80 -0.15
N ALA A 185 12.91 4.16 -1.32
CA ALA A 185 13.24 2.74 -1.37
C ALA A 185 14.73 2.51 -1.07
N GLN A 186 15.12 1.25 -0.96
CA GLN A 186 16.55 0.89 -0.80
C GLN A 186 17.39 1.34 -2.00
N GLU A 187 16.78 1.51 -3.17
CA GLU A 187 17.47 1.78 -4.43
C GLU A 187 17.87 3.23 -4.71
N ASN A 188 17.75 4.13 -3.72
CA ASN A 188 18.08 5.54 -3.90
C ASN A 188 17.33 6.16 -5.11
N ASN A 189 16.02 5.98 -5.11
CA ASN A 189 15.08 6.46 -6.12
C ASN A 189 14.20 7.61 -5.57
N PRO A 190 14.76 8.81 -5.38
CA PRO A 190 14.04 9.89 -4.73
C PRO A 190 12.88 10.44 -5.54
N ILE A 191 11.90 11.01 -4.84
CA ILE A 191 10.87 11.84 -5.47
C ILE A 191 11.50 13.13 -5.98
N ILE A 192 11.38 13.38 -7.29
CA ILE A 192 11.95 14.54 -7.97
C ILE A 192 10.90 15.61 -8.30
N LYS A 193 9.62 15.25 -8.31
CA LYS A 193 8.52 16.17 -8.57
C LYS A 193 7.28 15.74 -7.80
N MET A 194 6.55 16.69 -7.25
CA MET A 194 5.28 16.45 -6.59
C MET A 194 4.31 17.59 -6.88
N LYS A 195 3.04 17.25 -7.09
CA LYS A 195 1.96 18.22 -7.31
C LYS A 195 0.67 17.74 -6.66
N TYR A 196 -0.13 18.68 -6.21
CA TYR A 196 -1.53 18.46 -5.85
C TYR A 196 -2.41 18.84 -7.04
N VAL A 197 -3.20 17.88 -7.55
CA VAL A 197 -4.01 18.00 -8.76
C VAL A 197 -5.47 17.91 -8.39
N ILE A 198 -6.26 18.88 -8.84
CA ILE A 198 -7.71 18.89 -8.69
C ILE A 198 -8.35 18.67 -10.05
N LYS A 199 -9.32 17.75 -10.09
CA LYS A 199 -10.09 17.38 -11.27
C LYS A 199 -11.58 17.55 -11.02
N VAL A 200 -12.31 17.92 -12.06
CA VAL A 200 -13.78 17.81 -12.12
C VAL A 200 -14.13 16.94 -13.32
N ASP A 201 -14.86 15.86 -13.08
CA ASP A 201 -15.18 14.83 -14.09
C ASP A 201 -13.94 14.40 -14.88
N ASP A 202 -12.88 14.04 -14.15
CA ASP A 202 -11.55 13.64 -14.63
C ASP A 202 -10.76 14.70 -15.43
N LYS A 203 -11.31 15.90 -15.62
CA LYS A 203 -10.59 17.02 -16.25
C LYS A 203 -9.84 17.82 -15.19
N ILE A 204 -8.54 17.98 -15.39
CA ILE A 204 -7.69 18.80 -14.52
C ILE A 204 -8.15 20.26 -14.60
N ILE A 205 -8.50 20.84 -13.45
CA ILE A 205 -8.89 22.25 -13.33
C ILE A 205 -7.85 23.08 -12.57
N LYS A 206 -7.00 22.45 -11.76
CA LYS A 206 -5.94 23.12 -11.00
C LYS A 206 -4.81 22.17 -10.67
N GLU A 207 -3.58 22.67 -10.76
CA GLU A 207 -2.37 21.98 -10.31
C GLU A 207 -1.57 22.92 -9.41
N ILE A 208 -1.15 22.41 -8.25
CA ILE A 208 -0.34 23.16 -7.29
C ILE A 208 0.97 22.37 -7.12
N PRO A 209 2.14 22.95 -7.43
CA PRO A 209 3.40 22.29 -7.14
C PRO A 209 3.57 22.14 -5.63
N VAL A 210 4.04 20.97 -5.19
CA VAL A 210 4.46 20.75 -3.81
C VAL A 210 5.98 20.86 -3.82
N GLU A 211 6.50 21.98 -3.33
CA GLU A 211 7.94 22.19 -3.24
C GLU A 211 8.52 21.39 -2.08
N ALA A 212 9.65 20.75 -2.33
CA ALA A 212 10.34 20.04 -1.29
C ALA A 212 10.99 21.03 -0.32
N GLU A 213 10.64 20.99 0.98
CA GLU A 213 11.45 21.65 1.99
C GLU A 213 12.85 21.02 1.96
N LYS A 214 13.87 21.83 1.71
CA LYS A 214 15.25 21.37 1.72
C LYS A 214 15.65 20.92 3.14
N ASP A 215 16.26 19.74 3.22
CA ASP A 215 17.04 19.16 4.33
C ASP A 215 16.24 18.60 5.54
N ASN A 216 16.51 17.42 6.12
CA ASN A 216 17.73 16.59 6.19
C ASN A 216 17.37 15.09 6.29
N GLY A 217 17.74 14.28 5.31
CA GLY A 217 17.62 12.83 5.36
C GLY A 217 17.21 12.20 4.02
N PRO A 218 17.25 10.87 3.91
CA PRO A 218 16.88 10.18 2.67
C PRO A 218 15.36 10.26 2.40
N GLY A 219 14.54 10.58 3.43
CA GLY A 219 13.10 10.89 3.34
C GLY A 219 12.76 12.35 3.65
N GLY A 220 11.48 12.71 3.56
CA GLY A 220 11.01 14.08 3.81
C GLY A 220 9.53 14.16 4.17
N THR A 221 9.13 15.27 4.79
CA THR A 221 7.72 15.60 5.05
C THR A 221 7.41 16.93 4.39
N PHE A 222 6.30 16.97 3.66
CA PHE A 222 5.80 18.18 3.00
C PHE A 222 4.44 18.55 3.58
N ALA A 223 4.20 19.84 3.73
CA ALA A 223 2.92 20.38 4.11
C ALA A 223 2.41 21.32 3.02
N LEU A 224 1.14 21.18 2.66
CA LEU A 224 0.45 22.09 1.75
C LEU A 224 -0.87 22.50 2.38
N ASP A 225 -1.02 23.79 2.65
CA ASP A 225 -2.30 24.33 3.07
C ASP A 225 -3.27 24.41 1.90
N ILE A 226 -4.49 23.93 2.13
CA ILE A 226 -5.57 23.89 1.15
C ILE A 226 -6.60 24.94 1.50
N TYR A 227 -6.83 25.84 0.56
CA TYR A 227 -7.89 26.85 0.56
C TYR A 227 -8.49 26.88 -0.84
N ASP A 228 -9.47 26.01 -1.04
CA ASP A 228 -10.02 25.71 -2.36
C ASP A 228 -11.49 26.09 -2.42
N GLU A 229 -11.90 26.71 -3.52
CA GLU A 229 -13.29 27.08 -3.82
C GLU A 229 -13.56 26.80 -5.29
N TYR A 230 -14.62 26.04 -5.56
CA TYR A 230 -15.02 25.63 -6.90
C TYR A 230 -16.54 25.64 -7.03
N SER A 231 -17.06 26.15 -8.14
CA SER A 231 -18.46 25.98 -8.49
C SER A 231 -18.65 24.64 -9.21
N LEU A 232 -19.57 23.82 -8.71
CA LEU A 232 -19.89 22.47 -9.20
C LEU A 232 -21.38 22.37 -9.51
N ASN A 233 -21.71 21.81 -10.66
CA ASN A 233 -23.08 21.47 -11.02
C ASN A 233 -23.52 20.14 -10.38
N ASP A 234 -24.82 19.96 -10.21
CA ASP A 234 -25.40 18.71 -9.71
C ASP A 234 -24.92 17.50 -10.53
N GLY A 235 -24.31 16.54 -9.84
CA GLY A 235 -23.78 15.31 -10.44
C GLY A 235 -22.30 15.36 -10.83
N GLU A 236 -21.66 16.53 -10.87
CA GLU A 236 -20.22 16.64 -11.14
C GLU A 236 -19.40 16.03 -9.99
N VAL A 237 -18.27 15.42 -10.35
CA VAL A 237 -17.37 14.74 -9.42
C VAL A 237 -16.07 15.53 -9.30
N LEU A 238 -15.86 16.15 -8.14
CA LEU A 238 -14.58 16.75 -7.77
C LEU A 238 -13.69 15.69 -7.14
N THR A 239 -12.48 15.52 -7.68
CA THR A 239 -11.43 14.72 -7.06
C THR A 239 -10.16 15.51 -6.88
N SER A 240 -9.39 15.18 -5.86
CA SER A 240 -8.05 15.71 -5.70
C SER A 240 -7.05 14.62 -5.39
N HIS A 241 -5.83 14.79 -5.90
CA HIS A 241 -4.78 13.80 -5.85
C HIS A 241 -3.44 14.46 -5.53
N VAL A 242 -2.59 13.78 -4.77
CA VAL A 242 -1.14 14.00 -4.82
C VAL A 242 -0.59 13.14 -5.94
N VAL A 243 0.11 13.76 -6.87
CA VAL A 243 0.85 13.09 -7.94
C VAL A 243 2.33 13.36 -7.74
N ALA A 244 3.09 12.32 -7.41
CA ALA A 244 4.54 12.38 -7.27
C ALA A 244 5.22 11.61 -8.40
N VAL A 245 6.43 12.01 -8.77
CA VAL A 245 7.26 11.33 -9.76
C VAL A 245 8.64 11.10 -9.16
N ASP A 246 9.12 9.86 -9.22
CA ASP A 246 10.46 9.50 -8.76
C ASP A 246 11.53 9.67 -9.85
N SER A 247 12.79 9.48 -9.46
CA SER A 247 13.94 9.58 -10.36
C SER A 247 13.99 8.50 -11.44
N PHE A 248 13.22 7.41 -11.31
CA PHE A 248 13.07 6.38 -12.34
C PHE A 248 11.91 6.70 -13.31
N GLY A 249 11.08 7.70 -12.97
CA GLY A 249 9.97 8.16 -13.77
C GLY A 249 8.64 7.51 -13.43
N PHE A 250 8.54 6.72 -12.35
CA PHE A 250 7.26 6.21 -11.90
C PHE A 250 6.41 7.35 -11.34
N ALA A 251 5.13 7.35 -11.69
CA ALA A 251 4.14 8.28 -11.16
C ALA A 251 3.30 7.61 -10.07
N TYR A 252 3.25 8.24 -8.90
CA TYR A 252 2.49 7.82 -7.73
C TYR A 252 1.28 8.72 -7.62
N GLU A 253 0.09 8.17 -7.82
CA GLU A 253 -1.17 8.90 -7.66
C GLU A 253 -1.83 8.46 -6.35
N HIS A 254 -1.91 9.39 -5.41
CA HIS A 254 -2.62 9.22 -4.15
C HIS A 254 -3.84 10.10 -4.15
N LEU A 255 -4.99 9.47 -4.06
CA LEU A 255 -6.27 10.12 -3.91
C LEU A 255 -6.40 10.77 -2.52
N VAL A 256 -6.85 12.03 -2.51
CA VAL A 256 -7.00 12.85 -1.29
C VAL A 256 -8.46 13.16 -1.01
N THR A 257 -9.22 13.52 -2.04
CA THR A 257 -10.63 13.87 -1.90
C THR A 257 -11.40 13.33 -3.08
N HIS A 258 -12.64 12.93 -2.81
CA HIS A 258 -13.64 12.65 -3.81
C HIS A 258 -14.97 13.18 -3.30
N PHE A 259 -15.64 13.96 -4.13
CA PHE A 259 -16.87 14.64 -3.78
C PHE A 259 -17.79 14.66 -4.99
N VAL A 260 -19.05 14.25 -4.78
CA VAL A 260 -20.10 14.29 -5.80
C VAL A 260 -21.08 15.40 -5.45
N ALA A 261 -21.22 16.37 -6.35
CA ALA A 261 -22.06 17.55 -6.13
C ALA A 261 -23.57 17.23 -6.27
N GLY A 262 -24.40 18.04 -5.60
CA GLY A 262 -25.86 18.00 -5.72
C GLY A 262 -26.59 17.03 -4.78
N SER A 263 -27.74 16.52 -5.22
CA SER A 263 -28.63 15.66 -4.41
C SER A 263 -28.00 14.35 -3.90
N ARG A 264 -26.86 13.96 -4.46
CA ARG A 264 -26.04 12.80 -4.07
C ARG A 264 -24.82 13.19 -3.23
N THR A 265 -24.80 14.40 -2.68
CA THR A 265 -23.76 14.89 -1.76
C THR A 265 -23.40 13.82 -0.74
N GLN A 266 -22.11 13.49 -0.75
CA GLN A 266 -21.48 12.26 -0.26
C GLN A 266 -22.23 11.53 0.87
N ARG A 267 -23.03 10.50 0.49
CA ARG A 267 -23.75 9.59 1.41
C ARG A 267 -23.03 8.26 1.68
N VAL A 268 -21.85 8.04 1.09
CA VAL A 268 -21.12 6.75 1.12
C VAL A 268 -19.71 6.99 1.68
N PRO A 269 -19.18 6.09 2.53
CA PRO A 269 -17.78 6.15 2.95
C PRO A 269 -16.86 6.08 1.73
N TYR A 270 -15.77 6.83 1.80
CA TYR A 270 -14.77 6.87 0.74
C TYR A 270 -13.49 6.22 1.21
N PHE A 271 -12.89 5.41 0.33
CA PHE A 271 -11.78 4.53 0.62
C PHE A 271 -10.51 5.05 -0.04
N LYS A 272 -9.38 4.87 0.64
CA LYS A 272 -8.07 5.27 0.13
C LYS A 272 -7.74 4.50 -1.15
N HIS A 273 -7.24 5.23 -2.15
CA HIS A 273 -6.74 4.67 -3.39
C HIS A 273 -5.32 5.17 -3.65
N GLU A 274 -4.45 4.24 -4.02
CA GLU A 274 -3.11 4.52 -4.51
C GLU A 274 -2.89 3.77 -5.81
N LYS A 275 -2.21 4.43 -6.74
CA LYS A 275 -1.83 3.86 -8.02
C LYS A 275 -0.39 4.23 -8.34
N ILE A 276 0.39 3.26 -8.82
CA ILE A 276 1.74 3.49 -9.34
C ILE A 276 1.76 3.15 -10.82
N ILE A 277 2.27 4.09 -11.61
CA ILE A 277 2.31 4.02 -13.06
C ILE A 277 3.78 4.07 -13.48
N ALA A 278 4.22 3.08 -14.24
CA ALA A 278 5.56 3.04 -14.81
C ALA A 278 5.76 4.11 -15.89
N PRO A 279 7.01 4.45 -16.25
CA PRO A 279 7.30 5.44 -17.29
C PRO A 279 6.69 5.13 -18.66
N ASN A 280 6.47 3.84 -18.96
CA ASN A 280 5.81 3.36 -20.17
C ASN A 280 4.26 3.51 -20.14
N GLY A 281 3.68 3.98 -19.02
CA GLY A 281 2.24 4.15 -18.82
C GLY A 281 1.53 2.93 -18.21
N GLU A 282 2.24 1.83 -17.95
CA GLU A 282 1.70 0.62 -17.35
C GLU A 282 1.38 0.82 -15.87
N ILE A 283 0.27 0.25 -15.40
CA ILE A 283 -0.12 0.30 -13.99
C ILE A 283 0.52 -0.91 -13.30
N VAL A 284 1.55 -0.66 -12.49
CA VAL A 284 2.33 -1.73 -11.82
C VAL A 284 1.86 -2.01 -10.40
N TYR A 285 1.02 -1.14 -9.84
CA TYR A 285 0.46 -1.30 -8.51
C TYR A 285 -0.84 -0.52 -8.36
N VAL A 286 -1.82 -1.14 -7.71
CA VAL A 286 -3.06 -0.51 -7.28
C VAL A 286 -3.39 -0.98 -5.87
N PHE A 287 -3.62 -0.02 -4.98
CA PHE A 287 -4.21 -0.27 -3.68
C PHE A 287 -5.58 0.39 -3.61
N ASP A 288 -6.57 -0.37 -3.17
CA ASP A 288 -7.94 0.08 -2.98
C ASP A 288 -8.45 -0.48 -1.66
N GLU A 289 -8.59 0.40 -0.66
CA GLU A 289 -9.02 0.05 0.69
C GLU A 289 -10.43 -0.60 0.69
N SER A 290 -11.28 -0.31 -0.30
CA SER A 290 -12.61 -0.95 -0.43
C SER A 290 -12.54 -2.45 -0.74
N ASN A 291 -11.42 -2.93 -1.26
CA ASN A 291 -11.17 -4.33 -1.54
C ASN A 291 -10.39 -5.03 -0.42
N TYR A 292 -9.75 -4.28 0.49
CA TYR A 292 -8.97 -4.82 1.59
C TYR A 292 -9.84 -5.58 2.61
N GLU A 293 -11.08 -5.13 2.83
CA GLU A 293 -12.06 -5.82 3.71
C GLU A 293 -12.63 -7.12 3.12
N LYS A 294 -12.38 -7.42 1.84
CA LYS A 294 -12.90 -8.63 1.18
C LYS A 294 -11.91 -9.79 1.14
N ILE A 295 -10.62 -9.52 1.41
CA ILE A 295 -9.51 -10.46 1.20
C ILE A 295 -8.96 -11.00 2.53
N ASN A 296 -9.29 -10.36 3.66
CA ASN A 296 -9.00 -10.82 5.03
C ASN A 296 -10.23 -11.40 5.72
#